data_AF-A0A4U3AY57-F1
#
_entry.id   AF-A0A4U3AY57-F1
#
_cell.length_a   1.000
_cell.length_b   1.000
_cell.length_c   1.000
_cell.angle_alpha   90.00
_cell.angle_beta   90.00
_cell.angle_gamma   90.00
#
_symmetry.space_group_name_H-M   'P 1'
#
loop_
_entity.id
_entity.type
_entity.pdbx_description
1 polymer ?
#
loop_
_entity_poly.entity_id
_entity_poly.type
_entity_poly.pdbx_seq_one_letter_code
_entity_poly.pdbx_strand_id
1 'polypeptide(L)'
;MNFLRKSFNQKIKKLSSSFIVMLLVCMNFLIHLPDKAEAATTELKGLGDVSYYNAIIFGDHSATSADIEGAMAIQKNMNASSYTVLAAATGAHNLAGATWVEEGYPSLLLGGQFTKAGTGQVIIQDGTVAMTKDGDPEGAMKSSYDRISYKEQAEIDAKFKEFRKDVDSVIDDAGQLHTDKPKPGMTFGIGEDVNNPNIYVSSGQNGKKTFDVKDVFLPNVSNKDFIVIHSDAEEVSFGGGAILYDTTDKGGFTLVNTSQAYDPNSFFTELASKVIWVFPNATKITTKGYGVVGSVFAPNAVVETKGGSINGQAFVGGLHQRDGFEVHNFKFNWPKWNKPSVEKVTGQFEIVKVDASDETKLLLGAEFEVYKDGKPIDTLRTDKTGKVISKKLEPGKYTLKETKAPEGYKLLKEEIEVTVEENKVVPVIVKNVKELGSLQVVKKDAESRNVLEGAEFRLKNENGQIVGEAKTTNKNGVVTFENLVPGKYTLEETKAPEGYKVIEVTVEVNVVANEVAKREVLNEKVKEEITGQLEITKVDANDTGKTLAGAVFEIWKDGTKIDTLTTNKNGKAISKKLEPGDYILKEVHAPEGYKLSDKEIKFKISNEKVEVKNLEITNEKEQEKGPEKPGEETEKPG
;
A
#
# COMPACT_ATOMS: atom_id res chain seq x y z
N MET A 1 2.31 -1.47 -104.48
CA MET A 1 1.70 -1.61 -103.14
C MET A 1 2.59 -2.30 -102.07
N ASN A 2 3.86 -2.63 -102.36
CA ASN A 2 4.80 -3.21 -101.37
C ASN A 2 5.93 -2.28 -100.87
N PHE A 3 6.04 -1.06 -101.42
CA PHE A 3 7.09 -0.10 -101.01
C PHE A 3 6.66 0.86 -99.89
N LEU A 4 5.38 1.19 -99.79
CA LEU A 4 4.85 2.06 -98.72
C LEU A 4 4.71 1.33 -97.37
N ARG A 5 4.57 0.00 -97.37
CA ARG A 5 4.42 -0.80 -96.15
C ARG A 5 5.76 -1.03 -95.42
N LYS A 6 6.89 -1.04 -96.15
CA LYS A 6 8.23 -1.13 -95.54
C LYS A 6 8.69 0.19 -94.91
N SER A 7 8.42 1.33 -95.56
CA SER A 7 8.80 2.65 -95.03
C SER A 7 8.03 3.03 -93.76
N PHE A 8 6.74 2.67 -93.66
CA PHE A 8 5.91 2.90 -92.48
C PHE A 8 6.35 2.04 -91.28
N ASN A 9 6.66 0.75 -91.51
CA ASN A 9 7.16 -0.14 -90.44
C ASN A 9 8.58 0.20 -89.98
N GLN A 10 9.42 0.80 -90.82
CA GLN A 10 10.76 1.21 -90.43
C GLN A 10 10.77 2.53 -89.66
N LYS A 11 9.86 3.46 -89.98
CA LYS A 11 9.63 4.68 -89.17
C LYS A 11 8.96 4.36 -87.83
N ILE A 12 8.02 3.42 -87.77
CA ILE A 12 7.40 2.99 -86.51
C ILE A 12 8.38 2.21 -85.62
N LYS A 13 9.25 1.36 -86.19
CA LYS A 13 10.31 0.72 -85.39
C LYS A 13 11.35 1.70 -84.85
N LYS A 14 11.74 2.73 -85.61
CA LYS A 14 12.67 3.76 -85.11
C LYS A 14 12.02 4.69 -84.09
N LEU A 15 10.75 5.08 -84.27
CA LEU A 15 10.03 5.83 -83.24
C LEU A 15 9.78 4.98 -81.99
N SER A 16 9.43 3.70 -82.11
CA SER A 16 9.19 2.86 -80.93
C SER A 16 10.48 2.52 -80.18
N SER A 17 11.61 2.32 -80.87
CA SER A 17 12.90 2.09 -80.21
C SER A 17 13.45 3.37 -79.56
N SER A 18 13.27 4.54 -80.17
CA SER A 18 13.65 5.81 -79.54
C SER A 18 12.70 6.20 -78.41
N PHE A 19 11.41 5.84 -78.47
CA PHE A 19 10.48 6.05 -77.36
C PHE A 19 10.71 5.05 -76.22
N ILE A 20 11.10 3.80 -76.50
CA ILE A 20 11.45 2.80 -75.47
C ILE A 20 12.81 3.10 -74.83
N VAL A 21 13.79 3.57 -75.58
CA VAL A 21 15.07 4.04 -75.01
C VAL A 21 14.86 5.35 -74.24
N MET A 22 14.01 6.25 -74.71
CA MET A 22 13.63 7.45 -73.96
C MET A 22 12.72 7.12 -72.78
N LEU A 23 11.91 6.05 -72.80
CA LEU A 23 11.16 5.56 -71.64
C LEU A 23 12.05 4.78 -70.66
N LEU A 24 13.10 4.10 -71.10
CA LEU A 24 14.08 3.44 -70.22
C LEU A 24 15.07 4.45 -69.63
N VAL A 25 15.45 5.48 -70.40
CA VAL A 25 16.21 6.63 -69.89
C VAL A 25 15.32 7.49 -69.01
N CYS A 26 14.05 7.73 -69.35
CA CYS A 26 13.10 8.40 -68.47
C CYS A 26 12.69 7.51 -67.28
N MET A 27 12.65 6.18 -67.34
CA MET A 27 12.42 5.31 -66.17
C MET A 27 13.65 5.25 -65.26
N ASN A 28 14.86 5.34 -65.82
CA ASN A 28 16.08 5.57 -65.03
C ASN A 28 16.18 7.01 -64.48
N PHE A 29 15.46 7.99 -65.05
CA PHE A 29 15.40 9.38 -64.56
C PHE A 29 14.12 9.73 -63.77
N LEU A 30 13.08 8.90 -63.80
CA LEU A 30 11.82 9.08 -63.04
C LEU A 30 11.74 8.25 -61.75
N ILE A 31 12.75 7.44 -61.44
CA ILE A 31 12.80 6.74 -60.14
C ILE A 31 13.63 7.50 -59.10
N HIS A 32 14.51 8.44 -59.47
CA HIS A 32 15.26 9.25 -58.49
C HIS A 32 15.47 10.71 -58.92
N LEU A 33 14.41 11.51 -58.78
CA LEU A 33 14.54 12.92 -58.43
C LEU A 33 13.52 13.16 -57.30
N PRO A 34 13.94 13.30 -56.04
CA PRO A 34 13.04 13.81 -55.03
C PRO A 34 12.76 15.27 -55.38
N ASP A 35 11.47 15.58 -55.53
CA ASP A 35 10.97 16.93 -55.35
C ASP A 35 11.62 17.50 -54.10
N LYS A 36 12.18 18.72 -54.20
CA LYS A 36 12.70 19.47 -53.06
C LYS A 36 11.59 19.61 -52.00
N ALA A 37 11.53 18.67 -51.08
CA ALA A 37 10.99 18.88 -49.76
C ALA A 37 12.15 19.42 -48.90
N GLU A 38 11.93 20.55 -48.22
CA GLU A 38 12.77 20.96 -47.12
C GLU A 38 13.08 19.75 -46.24
N ALA A 39 14.36 19.54 -45.92
CA ALA A 39 14.82 18.43 -45.11
C ALA A 39 14.09 18.44 -43.77
N ALA A 40 13.00 17.69 -43.69
CA ALA A 40 12.38 17.34 -42.43
C ALA A 40 13.44 16.54 -41.68
N THR A 41 13.99 17.14 -40.64
CA THR A 41 14.72 16.41 -39.62
C THR A 41 13.81 15.28 -39.17
N THR A 42 14.11 14.04 -39.56
CA THR A 42 13.36 12.87 -39.11
C THR A 42 13.63 12.75 -37.62
N GLU A 43 12.69 13.22 -36.80
CA GLU A 43 12.77 13.08 -35.35
C GLU A 43 12.75 11.58 -35.02
N LEU A 44 13.93 11.05 -34.68
CA LEU A 44 14.09 9.70 -34.19
C LEU A 44 13.54 9.63 -32.76
N LYS A 45 12.82 8.55 -32.41
CA LYS A 45 12.39 8.27 -31.03
C LYS A 45 13.56 8.06 -30.06
N GLY A 46 14.72 7.72 -30.62
CA GLY A 46 15.95 7.41 -29.92
C GLY A 46 16.91 6.67 -30.86
N LEU A 47 17.88 5.96 -30.30
CA LEU A 47 18.85 5.14 -31.05
C LEU A 47 18.55 3.64 -30.98
N GLY A 48 17.31 3.25 -30.67
CA GLY A 48 16.88 1.84 -30.57
C GLY A 48 17.46 1.08 -29.36
N ASP A 49 17.12 -0.21 -29.30
CA ASP A 49 17.64 -1.20 -28.37
C ASP A 49 18.21 -2.41 -29.15
N VAL A 50 18.79 -3.40 -28.44
CA VAL A 50 19.41 -4.57 -29.09
C VAL A 50 18.44 -5.43 -29.90
N SER A 51 17.14 -5.39 -29.62
CA SER A 51 16.12 -6.18 -30.32
C SER A 51 15.76 -5.60 -31.69
N TYR A 52 16.05 -4.31 -31.90
CA TYR A 52 15.76 -3.61 -33.14
C TYR A 52 16.79 -3.91 -34.24
N TYR A 53 18.07 -4.07 -33.87
CA TYR A 53 19.16 -4.18 -34.83
C TYR A 53 19.45 -5.64 -35.22
N ASN A 54 19.48 -5.92 -36.52
CA ASN A 54 19.90 -7.20 -37.08
C ASN A 54 21.38 -7.45 -36.90
N ALA A 55 22.19 -6.39 -36.94
CA ALA A 55 23.60 -6.47 -36.61
C ALA A 55 24.01 -5.32 -35.69
N ILE A 56 24.69 -5.66 -34.61
CA ILE A 56 25.41 -4.71 -33.75
C ILE A 56 26.88 -5.09 -33.80
N ILE A 57 27.69 -4.16 -34.27
CA ILE A 57 29.12 -4.35 -34.51
C ILE A 57 29.87 -3.38 -33.59
N PHE A 58 30.55 -3.92 -32.58
CA PHE A 58 31.28 -3.13 -31.58
C PHE A 58 32.63 -2.58 -32.09
N GLY A 59 33.04 -2.98 -33.29
CA GLY A 59 34.26 -2.52 -33.96
C GLY A 59 33.98 -2.06 -35.38
N ASP A 60 34.93 -2.34 -36.28
CA ASP A 60 34.85 -1.91 -37.66
C ASP A 60 34.02 -2.88 -38.50
N HIS A 61 33.31 -2.31 -39.47
CA HIS A 61 32.57 -3.04 -40.47
C HIS A 61 33.18 -2.81 -41.85
N SER A 62 33.27 -3.85 -42.67
CA SER A 62 33.52 -3.67 -44.09
C SER A 62 32.63 -4.57 -44.93
N ALA A 63 32.23 -4.07 -46.10
CA ALA A 63 31.30 -4.78 -46.98
C ALA A 63 31.67 -4.64 -48.46
N THR A 64 31.59 -5.74 -49.20
CA THR A 64 31.77 -5.77 -50.66
C THR A 64 30.88 -6.85 -51.24
N SER A 65 29.91 -6.43 -52.07
CA SER A 65 28.90 -7.31 -52.65
C SER A 65 28.17 -8.13 -51.59
N ALA A 66 27.50 -7.43 -50.67
CA ALA A 66 26.81 -8.03 -49.53
C ALA A 66 25.58 -7.19 -49.18
N ASP A 67 24.77 -7.67 -48.24
CA ASP A 67 23.61 -6.95 -47.74
C ASP A 67 23.26 -7.34 -46.29
N ILE A 68 22.39 -6.52 -45.71
CA ILE A 68 21.69 -6.81 -44.45
C ILE A 68 20.20 -6.53 -44.65
N GLU A 69 19.37 -7.51 -44.31
CA GLU A 69 17.92 -7.46 -44.52
C GLU A 69 17.22 -6.55 -43.49
N GLY A 70 17.90 -6.03 -42.48
CA GLY A 70 17.32 -5.12 -41.49
C GLY A 70 18.31 -4.11 -40.93
N ALA A 71 17.96 -3.49 -39.79
CA ALA A 71 18.71 -2.35 -39.26
C ALA A 71 20.08 -2.78 -38.73
N MET A 72 21.07 -1.89 -38.80
CA MET A 72 22.41 -2.17 -38.27
C MET A 72 22.99 -1.02 -37.45
N ALA A 73 23.80 -1.37 -36.46
CA ALA A 73 24.56 -0.44 -35.64
C ALA A 73 26.05 -0.79 -35.70
N ILE A 74 26.91 0.18 -36.01
CA ILE A 74 28.36 0.05 -36.11
C ILE A 74 29.00 1.08 -35.18
N GLN A 75 29.79 0.62 -34.22
CA GLN A 75 30.41 1.50 -33.23
C GLN A 75 31.57 2.30 -33.81
N LYS A 76 32.37 1.69 -34.68
CA LYS A 76 33.53 2.30 -35.31
C LYS A 76 33.28 2.59 -36.78
N ASN A 77 34.24 2.30 -37.66
CA ASN A 77 34.20 2.73 -39.05
C ASN A 77 33.44 1.73 -39.91
N MET A 78 32.86 2.26 -40.98
CA MET A 78 32.20 1.47 -42.03
C MET A 78 32.92 1.70 -43.36
N ASN A 79 33.45 0.63 -43.95
CA ASN A 79 34.07 0.68 -45.26
C ASN A 79 33.30 -0.19 -46.27
N ALA A 80 32.54 0.43 -47.17
CA ALA A 80 31.63 -0.28 -48.07
C ALA A 80 31.79 0.12 -49.54
N SER A 81 31.86 -0.87 -50.44
CA SER A 81 32.00 -0.65 -51.89
C SER A 81 30.70 -0.90 -52.66
N SER A 82 30.00 -1.99 -52.38
CA SER A 82 28.70 -2.37 -52.93
C SER A 82 27.91 -3.06 -51.82
N TYR A 83 26.90 -2.39 -51.27
CA TYR A 83 26.23 -2.85 -50.05
C TYR A 83 24.81 -2.31 -49.93
N THR A 84 23.88 -3.13 -49.43
CA THR A 84 22.50 -2.70 -49.17
C THR A 84 22.16 -2.91 -47.70
N VAL A 85 21.63 -1.88 -47.06
CA VAL A 85 21.01 -1.93 -45.73
C VAL A 85 19.49 -1.86 -45.90
N LEU A 86 18.78 -2.67 -45.12
CA LEU A 86 17.34 -2.87 -45.23
C LEU A 86 16.90 -3.57 -46.53
N ALA A 87 17.70 -4.48 -47.09
CA ALA A 87 17.40 -5.12 -48.38
C ALA A 87 16.01 -5.81 -48.43
N ALA A 88 15.48 -6.22 -47.27
CA ALA A 88 14.14 -6.80 -47.14
C ALA A 88 12.97 -5.79 -47.12
N ALA A 89 13.22 -4.49 -47.27
CA ALA A 89 12.18 -3.46 -47.27
C ALA A 89 11.36 -3.39 -48.58
N THR A 90 11.85 -4.01 -49.67
CA THR A 90 11.23 -3.88 -51.01
C THR A 90 10.05 -4.83 -51.30
N GLY A 91 9.64 -5.66 -50.35
CA GLY A 91 8.45 -6.52 -50.52
C GLY A 91 8.58 -7.58 -51.62
N ALA A 92 9.80 -7.92 -52.05
CA ALA A 92 10.01 -9.01 -52.99
C ALA A 92 9.61 -10.35 -52.32
N HIS A 93 8.80 -11.16 -53.02
CA HIS A 93 8.30 -12.46 -52.52
C HIS A 93 9.37 -13.54 -52.27
N ASN A 94 10.67 -13.20 -52.32
CA ASN A 94 11.80 -14.13 -52.29
C ASN A 94 12.80 -13.84 -51.15
N LEU A 95 12.48 -12.97 -50.20
CA LEU A 95 13.37 -12.62 -49.08
C LEU A 95 13.55 -13.82 -48.15
N ALA A 96 14.74 -14.02 -47.61
CA ALA A 96 15.00 -15.15 -46.72
C ALA A 96 14.53 -14.86 -45.29
N GLY A 97 14.59 -13.61 -44.82
CA GLY A 97 14.10 -13.16 -43.53
C GLY A 97 12.79 -12.35 -43.56
N ALA A 98 12.31 -11.99 -42.38
CA ALA A 98 11.10 -11.20 -42.21
C ALA A 98 11.24 -9.80 -42.82
N THR A 99 10.14 -9.24 -43.31
CA THR A 99 10.13 -7.84 -43.75
C THR A 99 10.51 -6.93 -42.59
N TRP A 100 11.46 -6.02 -42.84
CA TRP A 100 11.83 -5.00 -41.87
C TRP A 100 10.68 -3.98 -41.68
N VAL A 101 10.52 -3.49 -40.45
CA VAL A 101 9.48 -2.52 -40.08
C VAL A 101 10.15 -1.28 -39.52
N GLU A 102 9.79 -0.11 -40.03
CA GLU A 102 10.23 1.18 -39.50
C GLU A 102 9.57 1.43 -38.13
N GLU A 103 10.39 1.50 -37.08
CA GLU A 103 9.92 1.70 -35.70
C GLU A 103 10.21 3.12 -35.18
N GLY A 104 10.82 3.99 -36.00
CA GLY A 104 11.22 5.36 -35.63
C GLY A 104 12.64 5.44 -35.05
N TYR A 105 13.47 4.44 -35.35
CA TYR A 105 14.87 4.32 -34.93
C TYR A 105 15.77 4.23 -36.18
N PRO A 106 17.05 4.59 -36.09
CA PRO A 106 17.89 4.66 -37.27
C PRO A 106 18.13 3.28 -37.87
N SER A 107 17.96 3.16 -39.19
CA SER A 107 18.25 1.95 -39.96
C SER A 107 19.74 1.66 -40.04
N LEU A 108 20.56 2.71 -40.00
CA LEU A 108 22.00 2.63 -39.80
C LEU A 108 22.39 3.59 -38.68
N LEU A 109 22.90 3.05 -37.57
CA LEU A 109 23.57 3.83 -36.53
C LEU A 109 25.08 3.68 -36.72
N LEU A 110 25.79 4.77 -36.98
CA LEU A 110 27.24 4.78 -37.24
C LEU A 110 27.97 5.68 -36.25
N GLY A 111 28.83 5.10 -35.41
CA GLY A 111 29.63 5.81 -34.42
C GLY A 111 30.99 6.31 -34.93
N GLY A 112 31.50 5.77 -36.04
CA GLY A 112 32.76 6.20 -36.66
C GLY A 112 32.57 6.79 -38.06
N GLN A 113 33.60 6.67 -38.90
CA GLN A 113 33.59 7.22 -40.25
C GLN A 113 33.08 6.22 -41.28
N PHE A 114 32.32 6.74 -42.24
CA PHE A 114 31.96 6.06 -43.48
C PHE A 114 33.01 6.33 -44.55
N THR A 115 33.46 5.26 -45.21
CA THR A 115 34.35 5.32 -46.38
C THR A 115 33.74 4.49 -47.50
N LYS A 116 33.66 5.10 -48.70
CA LYS A 116 33.19 4.40 -49.90
C LYS A 116 34.37 3.69 -50.59
N ALA A 117 34.44 2.37 -50.46
CA ALA A 117 35.57 1.54 -50.93
C ALA A 117 35.59 1.20 -52.43
N GLY A 118 34.90 1.95 -53.29
CA GLY A 118 34.86 1.64 -54.72
C GLY A 118 33.70 2.33 -55.44
N THR A 119 33.43 1.86 -56.66
CA THR A 119 32.43 2.48 -57.56
C THR A 119 31.01 1.96 -57.37
N GLY A 120 30.82 0.89 -56.59
CA GLY A 120 29.50 0.34 -56.31
C GLY A 120 28.63 1.29 -55.48
N GLN A 121 27.35 0.93 -55.33
CA GLN A 121 26.39 1.72 -54.58
C GLN A 121 26.26 1.19 -53.15
N VAL A 122 26.10 2.12 -52.21
CA VAL A 122 25.67 1.83 -50.84
C VAL A 122 24.26 2.36 -50.71
N ILE A 123 23.29 1.47 -50.49
CA ILE A 123 21.86 1.78 -50.50
C ILE A 123 21.31 1.57 -49.10
N ILE A 124 20.60 2.58 -48.56
CA ILE A 124 19.82 2.47 -47.32
C ILE A 124 18.35 2.56 -47.73
N GLN A 125 17.63 1.45 -47.81
CA GLN A 125 16.25 1.46 -48.35
C GLN A 125 15.27 2.08 -47.35
N ASP A 126 14.68 3.24 -47.66
CA ASP A 126 13.61 3.87 -46.88
C ASP A 126 13.84 4.08 -45.37
N GLY A 127 15.11 4.17 -44.92
CA GLY A 127 15.50 4.34 -43.52
C GLY A 127 16.06 5.72 -43.14
N THR A 128 16.69 5.81 -41.97
CA THR A 128 17.40 7.03 -41.52
C THR A 128 18.78 6.63 -41.00
N VAL A 129 19.81 7.35 -41.43
CA VAL A 129 21.16 7.17 -40.89
C VAL A 129 21.36 8.09 -39.70
N ALA A 130 21.74 7.55 -38.55
CA ALA A 130 22.23 8.33 -37.42
C ALA A 130 23.75 8.25 -37.36
N MET A 131 24.43 9.40 -37.42
CA MET A 131 25.90 9.48 -37.39
C MET A 131 26.37 10.79 -36.75
N THR A 132 27.67 10.93 -36.50
CA THR A 132 28.25 12.23 -36.14
C THR A 132 28.42 13.14 -37.35
N LYS A 133 28.55 14.45 -37.14
CA LYS A 133 28.78 15.42 -38.24
C LYS A 133 30.05 15.13 -39.03
N ASP A 134 31.05 14.56 -38.37
CA ASP A 134 32.34 14.20 -38.97
C ASP A 134 32.37 12.73 -39.46
N GLY A 135 31.23 12.03 -39.39
CA GLY A 135 31.09 10.63 -39.76
C GLY A 135 31.11 10.36 -41.27
N ASP A 136 30.99 11.38 -42.11
CA ASP A 136 31.08 11.26 -43.58
C ASP A 136 32.03 12.35 -44.14
N PRO A 137 33.34 12.25 -43.87
CA PRO A 137 34.31 13.32 -44.16
C PRO A 137 34.42 13.62 -45.67
N GLU A 138 34.16 12.64 -46.53
CA GLU A 138 34.18 12.81 -47.99
C GLU A 138 32.80 13.19 -48.57
N GLY A 139 31.75 13.24 -47.74
CA GLY A 139 30.38 13.52 -48.20
C GLY A 139 29.79 12.43 -49.09
N ALA A 140 30.36 11.21 -49.06
CA ALA A 140 29.97 10.11 -49.93
C ALA A 140 28.58 9.57 -49.60
N MET A 141 28.23 9.51 -48.31
CA MET A 141 26.89 9.12 -47.87
C MET A 141 25.90 10.25 -48.13
N LYS A 142 26.23 11.49 -47.75
CA LYS A 142 25.38 12.67 -47.94
C LYS A 142 25.06 12.96 -49.41
N SER A 143 25.98 12.66 -50.33
CA SER A 143 25.75 12.81 -51.77
C SER A 143 24.84 11.73 -52.36
N SER A 144 24.71 10.58 -51.68
CA SER A 144 23.92 9.43 -52.15
C SER A 144 22.63 9.23 -51.35
N TYR A 145 22.49 9.89 -50.20
CA TYR A 145 21.39 9.70 -49.25
C TYR A 145 21.09 10.97 -48.46
N ASP A 146 19.81 11.31 -48.33
CA ASP A 146 19.34 12.58 -47.76
C ASP A 146 18.78 12.47 -46.34
N ARG A 147 18.35 11.29 -45.89
CA ARG A 147 17.78 11.05 -44.55
C ARG A 147 18.89 10.78 -43.50
N ILE A 148 19.61 11.84 -43.13
CA ILE A 148 20.68 11.80 -42.12
C ILE A 148 20.28 12.59 -40.86
N SER A 149 20.39 11.96 -39.69
CA SER A 149 20.23 12.54 -38.36
C SER A 149 21.59 12.64 -37.67
N TYR A 150 22.04 13.86 -37.38
CA TYR A 150 23.32 14.06 -36.71
C TYR A 150 23.20 13.97 -35.19
N LYS A 151 24.08 13.18 -34.58
CA LYS A 151 24.13 12.92 -33.14
C LYS A 151 25.50 13.28 -32.55
N GLU A 152 25.51 13.57 -31.26
CA GLU A 152 26.77 13.77 -30.53
C GLU A 152 27.47 12.42 -30.31
N GLN A 153 28.80 12.39 -30.39
CA GLN A 153 29.58 11.16 -30.21
C GLN A 153 29.26 10.49 -28.86
N ALA A 154 29.11 11.29 -27.80
CA ALA A 154 28.80 10.79 -26.47
C ALA A 154 27.43 10.08 -26.39
N GLU A 155 26.44 10.50 -27.19
CA GLU A 155 25.13 9.84 -27.27
C GLU A 155 25.26 8.45 -27.90
N ILE A 156 25.99 8.36 -29.01
CA ILE A 156 26.25 7.09 -29.70
C ILE A 156 27.08 6.16 -28.81
N ASP A 157 28.17 6.66 -28.20
CA ASP A 157 29.02 5.87 -27.31
C ASP A 157 28.24 5.33 -26.09
N ALA A 158 27.35 6.15 -25.52
CA ALA A 158 26.49 5.72 -24.42
C ALA A 158 25.55 4.59 -24.87
N LYS A 159 24.99 4.68 -26.06
CA LYS A 159 24.13 3.63 -26.63
C LYS A 159 24.89 2.34 -26.92
N PHE A 160 26.12 2.39 -27.44
CA PHE A 160 26.93 1.18 -27.61
C PHE A 160 27.36 0.55 -26.28
N LYS A 161 27.56 1.33 -25.22
CA LYS A 161 27.76 0.80 -23.87
C LYS A 161 26.53 0.04 -23.36
N GLU A 162 25.33 0.55 -23.63
CA GLU A 162 24.07 -0.13 -23.32
C GLU A 162 23.93 -1.43 -24.10
N PHE A 163 24.13 -1.41 -25.43
CA PHE A 163 24.12 -2.62 -26.24
C PHE A 163 25.12 -3.67 -25.75
N ARG A 164 26.33 -3.22 -25.38
CA ARG A 164 27.37 -4.11 -24.90
C ARG A 164 26.96 -4.78 -23.60
N LYS A 165 26.40 -4.02 -22.66
CA LYS A 165 25.89 -4.54 -21.39
C LYS A 165 24.81 -5.60 -21.61
N ASP A 166 23.85 -5.35 -22.50
CA ASP A 166 22.77 -6.30 -22.77
C ASP A 166 23.31 -7.59 -23.41
N VAL A 167 24.24 -7.47 -24.37
CA VAL A 167 24.92 -8.61 -25.01
C VAL A 167 25.76 -9.41 -24.02
N ASP A 168 26.53 -8.74 -23.16
CA ASP A 168 27.34 -9.41 -22.13
C ASP A 168 26.44 -10.15 -21.12
N SER A 169 25.27 -9.59 -20.77
CA SER A 169 24.29 -10.29 -19.93
C SER A 169 23.81 -11.61 -20.56
N VAL A 170 23.66 -11.68 -21.88
CA VAL A 170 23.32 -12.94 -22.58
C VAL A 170 24.38 -13.99 -22.34
N ILE A 171 25.62 -13.54 -22.52
CA ILE A 171 26.79 -14.39 -22.52
C ILE A 171 26.98 -14.96 -21.12
N ASP A 172 26.82 -14.13 -20.09
CA ASP A 172 26.89 -14.52 -18.70
C ASP A 172 25.79 -15.55 -18.34
N ASP A 173 24.55 -15.33 -18.77
CA ASP A 173 23.44 -16.26 -18.52
C ASP A 173 23.65 -17.58 -19.27
N ALA A 174 24.06 -17.53 -20.54
CA ALA A 174 24.35 -18.71 -21.35
C ALA A 174 25.52 -19.53 -20.81
N GLY A 175 26.53 -18.88 -20.21
CA GLY A 175 27.69 -19.54 -19.60
C GLY A 175 27.35 -20.34 -18.33
N GLN A 176 26.19 -20.10 -17.72
CA GLN A 176 25.71 -20.86 -16.55
C GLN A 176 24.95 -22.13 -16.94
N LEU A 177 24.47 -22.21 -18.18
CA LEU A 177 23.70 -23.34 -18.66
C LEU A 177 24.60 -24.55 -18.92
N HIS A 178 24.14 -25.73 -18.53
CA HIS A 178 24.81 -26.98 -18.81
C HIS A 178 23.84 -28.15 -18.79
N THR A 179 24.16 -29.19 -19.56
CA THR A 179 23.41 -30.45 -19.57
C THR A 179 24.29 -31.60 -19.11
N ASP A 180 23.73 -32.49 -18.30
CA ASP A 180 24.33 -33.79 -17.91
C ASP A 180 23.78 -34.95 -18.76
N LYS A 181 22.74 -34.69 -19.56
CA LYS A 181 21.97 -35.70 -20.32
C LYS A 181 21.85 -35.26 -21.79
N PRO A 182 22.94 -35.39 -22.57
CA PRO A 182 22.90 -35.09 -24.00
C PRO A 182 21.90 -36.00 -24.70
N LYS A 183 21.11 -35.43 -25.62
CA LYS A 183 20.14 -36.18 -26.42
C LYS A 183 20.89 -36.99 -27.49
N PRO A 184 20.61 -38.31 -27.62
CA PRO A 184 21.30 -39.16 -28.59
C PRO A 184 21.19 -38.61 -30.02
N GLY A 185 22.31 -38.63 -30.75
CA GLY A 185 22.37 -38.22 -32.15
C GLY A 185 22.41 -36.71 -32.41
N MET A 186 22.39 -35.86 -31.36
CA MET A 186 22.53 -34.41 -31.52
C MET A 186 24.01 -34.00 -31.54
N THR A 187 24.35 -33.01 -32.37
CA THR A 187 25.72 -32.45 -32.40
C THR A 187 25.98 -31.67 -31.11
N PHE A 188 27.24 -31.52 -30.73
CA PHE A 188 27.69 -30.73 -29.58
C PHE A 188 27.12 -31.18 -28.22
N GLY A 189 26.67 -32.43 -28.11
CA GLY A 189 26.11 -32.95 -26.86
C GLY A 189 24.91 -32.13 -26.37
N ILE A 190 24.08 -31.64 -27.30
CA ILE A 190 22.90 -30.85 -26.96
C ILE A 190 21.93 -31.71 -26.14
N GLY A 191 21.50 -31.20 -25.00
CA GLY A 191 20.55 -31.84 -24.08
C GLY A 191 19.81 -30.78 -23.27
N GLU A 192 18.85 -31.21 -22.44
CA GLU A 192 18.11 -30.29 -21.57
C GLU A 192 19.05 -29.70 -20.52
N ASP A 193 18.96 -28.39 -20.27
CA ASP A 193 19.68 -27.77 -19.17
C ASP A 193 19.23 -28.37 -17.83
N VAL A 194 20.18 -28.56 -16.92
CA VAL A 194 19.92 -29.23 -15.63
C VAL A 194 18.95 -28.43 -14.72
N ASN A 195 18.91 -27.11 -14.88
CA ASN A 195 18.12 -26.21 -14.03
C ASN A 195 16.88 -25.69 -14.77
N ASN A 196 16.87 -25.72 -16.10
CA ASN A 196 15.78 -25.25 -16.93
C ASN A 196 15.46 -26.21 -18.09
N PRO A 197 14.51 -27.14 -17.90
CA PRO A 197 14.18 -28.12 -18.94
C PRO A 197 13.55 -27.51 -20.19
N ASN A 198 13.14 -26.23 -20.19
CA ASN A 198 12.64 -25.56 -21.39
C ASN A 198 13.77 -25.10 -22.34
N ILE A 199 15.02 -25.18 -21.90
CA ILE A 199 16.19 -24.79 -22.69
C ILE A 199 16.99 -26.04 -23.04
N TYR A 200 17.37 -26.14 -24.30
CA TYR A 200 18.45 -27.03 -24.70
C TYR A 200 19.78 -26.29 -24.66
N VAL A 201 20.83 -26.96 -24.21
CA VAL A 201 22.19 -26.41 -24.16
C VAL A 201 23.21 -27.44 -24.63
N SER A 202 24.23 -26.99 -25.36
CA SER A 202 25.38 -27.82 -25.75
C SER A 202 26.29 -28.14 -24.57
N SER A 203 26.91 -29.31 -24.57
CA SER A 203 27.94 -29.70 -23.59
C SER A 203 29.28 -29.99 -24.27
N GLY A 204 30.39 -29.80 -23.54
CA GLY A 204 31.72 -30.27 -23.97
C GLY A 204 32.38 -29.48 -25.12
N GLN A 205 31.98 -28.22 -25.36
CA GLN A 205 32.66 -27.34 -26.31
C GLN A 205 33.70 -26.42 -25.66
N ASN A 206 33.68 -26.29 -24.33
CA ASN A 206 34.63 -25.49 -23.59
C ASN A 206 36.00 -26.16 -23.46
N GLY A 207 37.06 -25.36 -23.27
CA GLY A 207 38.45 -25.79 -23.16
C GLY A 207 39.14 -26.08 -24.49
N LYS A 208 38.53 -25.73 -25.62
CA LYS A 208 39.10 -25.94 -26.97
C LYS A 208 39.66 -24.63 -27.50
N LYS A 209 40.82 -24.68 -28.16
CA LYS A 209 41.35 -23.49 -28.85
C LYS A 209 40.50 -23.10 -30.06
N THR A 210 40.02 -24.09 -30.80
CA THR A 210 39.22 -23.91 -32.02
C THR A 210 37.89 -24.65 -31.90
N PHE A 211 36.83 -24.05 -32.45
CA PHE A 211 35.50 -24.66 -32.54
C PHE A 211 35.03 -24.71 -33.99
N ASP A 212 35.06 -25.90 -34.58
CA ASP A 212 34.66 -26.15 -35.96
C ASP A 212 33.20 -26.61 -36.02
N VAL A 213 32.36 -25.79 -36.66
CA VAL A 213 30.94 -26.07 -36.89
C VAL A 213 30.78 -26.74 -38.26
N LYS A 214 30.35 -28.01 -38.23
CA LYS A 214 30.08 -28.85 -39.40
C LYS A 214 29.02 -29.89 -39.05
N ASP A 215 28.09 -30.12 -39.97
CA ASP A 215 27.02 -31.13 -39.88
C ASP A 215 26.27 -31.07 -38.53
N VAL A 216 25.42 -30.06 -38.38
CA VAL A 216 24.72 -29.74 -37.12
C VAL A 216 23.37 -30.44 -37.07
N PHE A 217 23.22 -31.38 -36.14
CA PHE A 217 21.98 -32.08 -35.84
C PHE A 217 21.30 -31.42 -34.63
N LEU A 218 20.13 -30.82 -34.85
CA LEU A 218 19.38 -30.06 -33.85
C LEU A 218 18.10 -30.82 -33.44
N PRO A 219 17.76 -30.84 -32.13
CA PRO A 219 16.55 -31.49 -31.64
C PRO A 219 15.30 -30.66 -31.96
N ASN A 220 14.13 -31.29 -31.90
CA ASN A 220 12.84 -30.60 -32.01
C ASN A 220 12.70 -29.49 -30.96
N VAL A 221 12.32 -28.28 -31.38
CA VAL A 221 12.20 -27.11 -30.48
C VAL A 221 10.76 -26.65 -30.23
N SER A 222 9.74 -27.40 -30.66
CA SER A 222 8.35 -26.94 -30.60
C SER A 222 7.85 -26.71 -29.18
N ASN A 223 8.39 -27.44 -28.20
CA ASN A 223 8.12 -27.27 -26.76
C ASN A 223 9.28 -26.63 -25.99
N LYS A 224 10.25 -26.02 -26.68
CA LYS A 224 11.42 -25.38 -26.07
C LYS A 224 11.45 -23.89 -26.37
N ASP A 225 12.05 -23.17 -25.44
CA ASP A 225 12.28 -21.74 -25.57
C ASP A 225 13.48 -21.49 -26.49
N PHE A 226 14.63 -22.13 -26.21
CA PHE A 226 15.86 -21.93 -26.98
C PHE A 226 16.74 -23.18 -27.09
N ILE A 227 17.64 -23.16 -28.07
CA ILE A 227 18.86 -23.97 -28.10
C ILE A 227 20.05 -23.03 -27.94
N VAL A 228 20.83 -23.23 -26.89
CA VAL A 228 22.06 -22.47 -26.60
C VAL A 228 23.27 -23.32 -26.96
N ILE A 229 24.05 -22.88 -27.95
CA ILE A 229 25.33 -23.49 -28.31
C ILE A 229 26.43 -22.58 -27.81
N HIS A 230 27.08 -22.97 -26.73
CA HIS A 230 28.11 -22.21 -26.05
C HIS A 230 29.49 -22.83 -26.28
N SER A 231 30.50 -22.00 -26.57
CA SER A 231 31.91 -22.41 -26.64
C SER A 231 32.83 -21.27 -26.21
N ASP A 232 33.82 -21.58 -25.38
CA ASP A 232 34.86 -20.64 -24.94
C ASP A 232 36.07 -20.54 -25.87
N ALA A 233 35.98 -21.12 -27.08
CA ALA A 233 37.06 -21.15 -28.05
C ALA A 233 37.44 -19.74 -28.58
N GLU A 234 38.74 -19.55 -28.83
CA GLU A 234 39.29 -18.29 -29.36
C GLU A 234 39.01 -18.12 -30.86
N GLU A 235 38.94 -19.23 -31.60
CA GLU A 235 38.64 -19.26 -33.03
C GLU A 235 37.45 -20.16 -33.33
N VAL A 236 36.47 -19.65 -34.09
CA VAL A 236 35.30 -20.41 -34.54
C VAL A 236 35.26 -20.46 -36.07
N SER A 237 34.93 -21.61 -36.63
CA SER A 237 34.85 -21.80 -38.08
C SER A 237 33.55 -22.48 -38.47
N PHE A 238 32.70 -21.77 -39.22
CA PHE A 238 31.55 -22.32 -39.91
C PHE A 238 32.00 -22.83 -41.28
N GLY A 239 32.61 -24.02 -41.24
CA GLY A 239 33.53 -24.50 -42.27
C GLY A 239 32.91 -25.26 -43.44
N GLY A 240 31.62 -25.60 -43.38
CA GLY A 240 30.90 -26.37 -44.41
C GLY A 240 30.20 -27.62 -43.83
N GLY A 241 29.01 -27.96 -44.31
CA GLY A 241 28.18 -29.07 -43.83
C GLY A 241 26.69 -28.77 -43.96
N ALA A 242 25.83 -29.65 -43.43
CA ALA A 242 24.38 -29.47 -43.41
C ALA A 242 23.87 -29.09 -42.01
N ILE A 243 22.71 -28.41 -41.95
CA ILE A 243 21.92 -28.32 -40.74
C ILE A 243 20.74 -29.27 -40.88
N LEU A 244 20.59 -30.15 -39.91
CA LEU A 244 19.61 -31.22 -39.87
C LEU A 244 18.75 -31.01 -38.63
N TYR A 245 17.44 -30.91 -38.80
CA TYR A 245 16.49 -30.63 -37.73
C TYR A 245 15.52 -31.81 -37.56
N ASP A 246 15.34 -32.28 -36.33
CA ASP A 246 14.32 -33.27 -36.00
C ASP A 246 12.93 -32.61 -35.90
N THR A 247 12.22 -32.57 -37.03
CA THR A 247 10.87 -31.98 -37.11
C THR A 247 9.81 -32.81 -36.38
N THR A 248 10.10 -34.05 -36.00
CA THR A 248 9.10 -35.02 -35.51
C THR A 248 9.30 -35.48 -34.06
N ASP A 249 10.44 -35.13 -33.46
CA ASP A 249 10.93 -35.62 -32.17
C ASP A 249 11.05 -37.16 -32.09
N LYS A 250 11.25 -37.81 -33.24
CA LYS A 250 11.36 -39.27 -33.39
C LYS A 250 12.72 -39.71 -33.93
N GLY A 251 13.70 -38.80 -33.98
CA GLY A 251 15.05 -39.05 -34.50
C GLY A 251 15.15 -39.00 -36.03
N GLY A 252 14.09 -38.54 -36.73
CA GLY A 252 14.10 -38.35 -38.18
C GLY A 252 14.53 -36.93 -38.52
N PHE A 253 15.58 -36.77 -39.32
CA PHE A 253 16.14 -35.46 -39.64
C PHE A 253 15.68 -34.93 -41.00
N THR A 254 15.33 -33.65 -41.03
CA THR A 254 15.05 -32.88 -42.24
C THR A 254 16.20 -31.91 -42.50
N LEU A 255 16.69 -31.86 -43.75
CA LEU A 255 17.68 -30.87 -44.17
C LEU A 255 17.05 -29.47 -44.13
N VAL A 256 17.70 -28.54 -43.43
CA VAL A 256 17.28 -27.14 -43.37
C VAL A 256 17.83 -26.40 -44.60
N ASN A 257 16.93 -25.85 -45.43
CA ASN A 257 17.32 -24.96 -46.52
C ASN A 257 17.46 -23.52 -45.99
N THR A 258 18.70 -23.10 -45.74
CA THR A 258 19.02 -21.77 -45.16
C THR A 258 18.89 -20.61 -46.13
N SER A 259 18.44 -20.88 -47.36
CA SER A 259 18.19 -19.88 -48.42
C SER A 259 16.74 -19.92 -48.90
N GLN A 260 15.84 -20.59 -48.17
CA GLN A 260 14.43 -20.60 -48.52
C GLN A 260 13.78 -19.22 -48.28
N ALA A 261 12.73 -18.92 -49.05
CA ALA A 261 11.94 -17.72 -48.81
C ALA A 261 11.30 -17.75 -47.41
N TYR A 262 11.17 -16.58 -46.81
CA TYR A 262 10.59 -16.38 -45.49
C TYR A 262 9.15 -16.84 -45.46
N ASP A 263 8.87 -17.79 -44.57
CA ASP A 263 7.53 -18.23 -44.22
C ASP A 263 7.40 -18.20 -42.69
N PRO A 264 6.55 -17.33 -42.13
CA PRO A 264 6.39 -17.20 -40.68
C PRO A 264 5.89 -18.50 -40.00
N ASN A 265 5.31 -19.43 -40.77
CA ASN A 265 4.80 -20.71 -40.25
C ASN A 265 5.74 -21.90 -40.51
N SER A 266 6.89 -21.68 -41.14
CA SER A 266 7.85 -22.74 -41.41
C SER A 266 8.64 -23.13 -40.17
N PHE A 267 9.05 -24.41 -40.09
CA PHE A 267 9.94 -24.89 -39.03
C PHE A 267 11.28 -24.15 -39.02
N PHE A 268 11.72 -23.65 -40.18
CA PHE A 268 12.97 -22.91 -40.29
C PHE A 268 12.89 -21.57 -39.56
N THR A 269 11.80 -20.83 -39.74
CA THR A 269 11.57 -19.56 -39.04
C THR A 269 11.47 -19.78 -37.54
N GLU A 270 10.76 -20.83 -37.09
CA GLU A 270 10.74 -21.20 -35.67
C GLU A 270 12.15 -21.47 -35.16
N LEU A 271 12.91 -22.32 -35.86
CA LEU A 271 14.25 -22.73 -35.45
C LEU A 271 15.24 -21.54 -35.42
N ALA A 272 15.26 -20.73 -36.47
CA ALA A 272 16.11 -19.53 -36.58
C ALA A 272 15.84 -18.52 -35.45
N SER A 273 14.60 -18.43 -34.97
CA SER A 273 14.26 -17.56 -33.83
C SER A 273 14.68 -18.09 -32.45
N LYS A 274 15.08 -19.37 -32.36
CA LYS A 274 15.33 -20.08 -31.10
C LYS A 274 16.77 -20.57 -30.92
N VAL A 275 17.57 -20.65 -31.98
CA VAL A 275 18.98 -21.04 -31.88
C VAL A 275 19.84 -19.82 -31.56
N ILE A 276 20.71 -19.95 -30.55
CA ILE A 276 21.74 -18.95 -30.25
C ILE A 276 23.11 -19.59 -30.15
N TRP A 277 24.09 -18.91 -30.75
CA TRP A 277 25.50 -19.26 -30.72
C TRP A 277 26.23 -18.25 -29.83
N VAL A 278 26.89 -18.73 -28.78
CA VAL A 278 27.48 -17.88 -27.74
C VAL A 278 28.97 -18.18 -27.63
N PHE A 279 29.79 -17.19 -27.98
CA PHE A 279 31.24 -17.29 -28.08
C PHE A 279 31.94 -16.13 -27.33
N PRO A 280 31.97 -16.16 -25.98
CA PRO A 280 32.52 -15.07 -25.15
C PRO A 280 33.95 -14.68 -25.51
N ASN A 281 34.78 -15.68 -25.74
CA ASN A 281 36.24 -15.54 -25.90
C ASN A 281 36.68 -15.50 -27.37
N ALA A 282 35.76 -15.71 -28.32
CA ALA A 282 36.14 -15.73 -29.71
C ALA A 282 36.70 -14.37 -30.12
N THR A 283 37.87 -14.40 -30.73
CA THR A 283 38.49 -13.23 -31.38
C THR A 283 38.34 -13.29 -32.89
N LYS A 284 38.10 -14.48 -33.44
CA LYS A 284 37.93 -14.72 -34.87
C LYS A 284 36.81 -15.71 -35.16
N ILE A 285 35.94 -15.34 -36.10
CA ILE A 285 34.93 -16.24 -36.68
C ILE A 285 35.13 -16.25 -38.19
N THR A 286 35.07 -17.42 -38.82
CA THR A 286 35.10 -17.55 -40.28
C THR A 286 33.88 -18.26 -40.83
N THR A 287 33.37 -17.84 -41.98
CA THR A 287 32.31 -18.56 -42.72
C THR A 287 32.83 -19.00 -44.08
N LYS A 288 32.44 -20.19 -44.53
CA LYS A 288 32.81 -20.74 -45.86
C LYS A 288 31.58 -21.14 -46.66
N GLY A 289 30.72 -20.17 -46.97
CA GLY A 289 29.44 -20.43 -47.66
C GLY A 289 28.36 -21.05 -46.77
N TYR A 290 28.59 -21.12 -45.46
CA TYR A 290 27.68 -21.77 -44.52
C TYR A 290 26.52 -20.84 -44.12
N GLY A 291 25.28 -21.33 -44.19
CA GLY A 291 24.11 -20.64 -43.64
C GLY A 291 23.99 -20.94 -42.16
N VAL A 292 24.39 -20.01 -41.30
CA VAL A 292 24.23 -20.11 -39.86
C VAL A 292 22.75 -19.93 -39.53
N VAL A 293 22.19 -20.83 -38.71
CA VAL A 293 20.80 -20.73 -38.23
C VAL A 293 20.81 -20.23 -36.81
N GLY A 294 20.11 -19.14 -36.54
CA GLY A 294 20.09 -18.51 -35.23
C GLY A 294 20.99 -17.28 -35.11
N SER A 295 20.90 -16.65 -33.95
CA SER A 295 21.65 -15.44 -33.62
C SER A 295 23.05 -15.77 -33.08
N VAL A 296 24.02 -14.89 -33.35
CA VAL A 296 25.43 -15.05 -32.96
C VAL A 296 25.83 -13.96 -31.97
N PHE A 297 26.28 -14.35 -30.79
CA PHE A 297 26.81 -13.51 -29.72
C PHE A 297 28.31 -13.74 -29.57
N ALA A 298 29.11 -12.84 -30.14
CA ALA A 298 30.57 -12.91 -30.11
C ALA A 298 31.18 -11.49 -30.12
N PRO A 299 30.93 -10.67 -29.08
CA PRO A 299 31.16 -9.23 -29.09
C PRO A 299 32.64 -8.83 -29.21
N ASN A 300 33.56 -9.78 -29.08
CA ASN A 300 35.00 -9.58 -29.22
C ASN A 300 35.55 -10.13 -30.55
N ALA A 301 34.73 -10.85 -31.32
CA ALA A 301 35.18 -11.54 -32.52
C ALA A 301 35.06 -10.69 -33.78
N VAL A 302 36.08 -10.76 -34.64
CA VAL A 302 35.97 -10.32 -36.03
C VAL A 302 35.46 -11.47 -36.88
N VAL A 303 34.32 -11.27 -37.54
CA VAL A 303 33.73 -12.23 -38.47
C VAL A 303 34.25 -11.97 -39.88
N GLU A 304 35.06 -12.89 -40.39
CA GLU A 304 35.55 -12.92 -41.77
C GLU A 304 34.67 -13.85 -42.61
N THR A 305 33.93 -13.29 -43.54
CA THR A 305 33.00 -14.07 -44.35
C THR A 305 33.59 -14.47 -45.70
N LYS A 306 33.16 -15.63 -46.21
CA LYS A 306 33.41 -16.09 -47.58
C LYS A 306 32.11 -16.71 -48.13
N GLY A 307 31.11 -15.85 -48.34
CA GLY A 307 29.74 -16.24 -48.64
C GLY A 307 29.01 -16.90 -47.47
N GLY A 308 27.74 -17.26 -47.67
CA GLY A 308 26.86 -17.84 -46.64
C GLY A 308 25.94 -16.79 -46.02
N SER A 309 25.37 -17.08 -44.86
CA SER A 309 24.49 -16.12 -44.18
C SER A 309 24.45 -16.32 -42.67
N ILE A 310 23.98 -15.32 -41.94
CA ILE A 310 23.42 -15.48 -40.59
C ILE A 310 21.90 -15.31 -40.67
N ASN A 311 21.16 -16.38 -40.36
CA ASN A 311 19.71 -16.40 -40.29
C ASN A 311 19.27 -16.10 -38.86
N GLY A 312 19.49 -14.85 -38.43
CA GLY A 312 19.36 -14.39 -37.05
C GLY A 312 20.00 -13.02 -36.87
N GLN A 313 20.23 -12.62 -35.62
CA GLN A 313 20.95 -11.38 -35.30
C GLN A 313 22.45 -11.63 -35.08
N ALA A 314 23.28 -10.63 -35.36
CA ALA A 314 24.73 -10.69 -35.18
C ALA A 314 25.21 -9.62 -34.18
N PHE A 315 25.76 -10.04 -33.05
CA PHE A 315 26.35 -9.17 -32.03
C PHE A 315 27.85 -9.45 -31.95
N VAL A 316 28.65 -8.69 -32.70
CA VAL A 316 30.05 -9.06 -33.00
C VAL A 316 31.05 -7.93 -32.80
N GLY A 317 32.32 -8.27 -32.59
CA GLY A 317 33.40 -7.30 -32.44
C GLY A 317 33.83 -6.63 -33.75
N GLY A 318 33.60 -7.28 -34.89
CA GLY A 318 33.83 -6.74 -36.23
C GLY A 318 33.15 -7.62 -37.26
N LEU A 319 32.76 -7.05 -38.41
CA LEU A 319 32.10 -7.82 -39.48
C LEU A 319 32.68 -7.43 -40.84
N HIS A 320 33.26 -8.40 -41.54
CA HIS A 320 33.80 -8.25 -42.88
C HIS A 320 32.99 -9.10 -43.86
N GLN A 321 31.97 -8.47 -44.46
CA GLN A 321 31.07 -9.09 -45.44
C GLN A 321 31.70 -9.10 -46.82
N ARG A 322 31.79 -10.29 -47.42
CA ARG A 322 32.36 -10.58 -48.73
C ARG A 322 31.57 -11.69 -49.41
N ASP A 323 31.71 -11.77 -50.74
CA ASP A 323 31.23 -12.89 -51.56
C ASP A 323 29.74 -13.20 -51.39
N GLY A 324 28.88 -12.17 -51.26
CA GLY A 324 27.43 -12.35 -51.13
C GLY A 324 26.97 -12.81 -49.76
N PHE A 325 27.74 -12.53 -48.70
CA PHE A 325 27.30 -12.86 -47.34
C PHE A 325 26.16 -11.95 -46.87
N GLU A 326 25.10 -12.55 -46.36
CA GLU A 326 23.86 -11.86 -45.96
C GLU A 326 23.59 -12.04 -44.46
N VAL A 327 23.01 -11.02 -43.81
CA VAL A 327 22.43 -11.14 -42.46
C VAL A 327 20.92 -10.97 -42.59
N HIS A 328 20.19 -12.06 -42.38
CA HIS A 328 18.75 -12.13 -42.60
C HIS A 328 17.95 -11.69 -41.38
N ASN A 329 16.75 -11.19 -41.62
CA ASN A 329 15.89 -10.67 -40.57
C ASN A 329 15.05 -11.73 -39.86
N PHE A 330 15.71 -12.60 -39.09
CA PHE A 330 15.05 -13.47 -38.12
C PHE A 330 15.17 -12.84 -36.73
N LYS A 331 14.09 -12.19 -36.27
CA LYS A 331 14.07 -11.57 -34.94
C LYS A 331 14.20 -12.65 -33.86
N PHE A 332 15.21 -12.49 -33.02
CA PHE A 332 15.38 -13.29 -31.81
C PHE A 332 14.29 -12.90 -30.81
N ASN A 333 13.57 -13.89 -30.27
CA ASN A 333 12.47 -13.61 -29.33
C ASN A 333 12.98 -13.43 -27.90
N TRP A 334 13.78 -12.39 -27.67
CA TRP A 334 14.34 -12.03 -26.35
C TRP A 334 13.32 -11.99 -25.20
N PRO A 335 12.08 -11.46 -25.37
CA PRO A 335 11.10 -11.42 -24.28
C PRO A 335 10.63 -12.81 -23.82
N LYS A 336 10.84 -13.85 -24.63
CA LYS A 336 10.61 -15.26 -24.27
C LYS A 336 11.82 -15.96 -23.71
N TRP A 337 12.96 -15.27 -23.56
CA TRP A 337 13.86 -15.59 -22.48
C TRP A 337 13.12 -15.27 -21.19
N ASN A 338 12.23 -16.20 -20.83
CA ASN A 338 11.93 -16.49 -19.46
C ASN A 338 13.30 -16.69 -18.84
N LYS A 339 13.87 -15.62 -18.29
CA LYS A 339 14.82 -15.72 -17.20
C LYS A 339 14.25 -16.87 -16.37
N PRO A 340 14.99 -17.96 -16.06
CA PRO A 340 14.60 -18.71 -14.88
C PRO A 340 14.34 -17.62 -13.87
N SER A 341 13.11 -17.53 -13.36
CA SER A 341 12.83 -16.53 -12.35
C SER A 341 13.88 -16.83 -11.30
N VAL A 342 14.95 -16.05 -11.25
CA VAL A 342 15.60 -15.72 -10.00
C VAL A 342 14.40 -15.14 -9.31
N GLU A 343 13.75 -15.98 -8.50
CA GLU A 343 12.72 -15.55 -7.59
C GLU A 343 13.36 -14.32 -6.99
N LYS A 344 12.92 -13.10 -7.36
CA LYS A 344 13.59 -11.88 -6.91
C LYS A 344 13.69 -12.08 -5.43
N VAL A 345 14.91 -12.21 -4.92
CA VAL A 345 15.01 -12.76 -3.58
C VAL A 345 14.50 -11.66 -2.68
N THR A 346 13.30 -11.88 -2.20
CA THR A 346 12.42 -10.85 -1.67
C THR A 346 12.32 -11.10 -0.19
N GLY A 347 12.22 -10.02 0.56
CA GLY A 347 11.87 -10.07 1.96
C GLY A 347 10.47 -9.52 2.16
N GLN A 348 10.03 -9.61 3.40
CA GLN A 348 8.82 -8.97 3.88
C GLN A 348 9.12 -8.35 5.25
N PHE A 349 8.21 -7.52 5.73
CA PHE A 349 8.17 -7.15 7.13
C PHE A 349 6.76 -7.41 7.69
N GLU A 350 6.68 -7.71 8.97
CA GLU A 350 5.43 -7.82 9.72
C GLU A 350 5.33 -6.64 10.68
N ILE A 351 4.33 -5.79 10.48
CA ILE A 351 3.99 -4.78 11.49
C ILE A 351 3.21 -5.48 12.60
N VAL A 352 3.67 -5.32 13.83
CA VAL A 352 2.94 -5.71 15.05
C VAL A 352 2.55 -4.43 15.79
N LYS A 353 1.27 -4.10 15.75
CA LYS A 353 0.75 -2.85 16.31
C LYS A 353 0.32 -3.07 17.76
N VAL A 354 0.87 -2.30 18.69
CA VAL A 354 0.66 -2.50 20.13
C VAL A 354 0.34 -1.20 20.88
N ASP A 355 -0.26 -1.34 22.06
CA ASP A 355 -0.41 -0.26 23.04
C ASP A 355 0.97 0.09 23.63
N ALA A 356 1.30 1.38 23.69
CA ALA A 356 2.60 1.84 24.20
C ALA A 356 2.83 1.54 25.69
N SER A 357 1.75 1.35 26.47
CA SER A 357 1.80 1.02 27.90
C SER A 357 1.70 -0.47 28.20
N ASP A 358 1.28 -1.28 27.22
CA ASP A 358 1.16 -2.73 27.32
C ASP A 358 1.37 -3.36 25.93
N GLU A 359 2.59 -3.82 25.67
CA GLU A 359 2.95 -4.40 24.37
C GLU A 359 2.25 -5.75 24.09
N THR A 360 1.62 -6.36 25.10
CA THR A 360 0.82 -7.58 24.90
C THR A 360 -0.56 -7.28 24.30
N LYS A 361 -1.00 -6.02 24.37
CA LYS A 361 -2.26 -5.55 23.80
C LYS A 361 -2.08 -5.16 22.33
N LEU A 362 -2.52 -6.05 21.45
CA LEU A 362 -2.46 -5.89 19.99
C LEU A 362 -3.61 -5.00 19.48
N LEU A 363 -3.35 -4.14 18.50
CA LEU A 363 -4.28 -3.10 18.05
C LEU A 363 -4.71 -3.32 16.59
N LEU A 364 -6.02 -3.49 16.40
CA LEU A 364 -6.68 -3.61 15.10
C LEU A 364 -6.87 -2.26 14.42
N GLY A 365 -6.72 -2.23 13.09
CA GLY A 365 -7.27 -1.19 12.24
C GLY A 365 -6.37 0.04 12.01
N ALA A 366 -5.13 0.04 12.50
CA ALA A 366 -4.11 1.00 12.06
C ALA A 366 -3.84 0.85 10.55
N GLU A 367 -3.75 1.97 9.83
CA GLU A 367 -3.40 2.02 8.41
C GLU A 367 -2.02 2.69 8.22
N PHE A 368 -1.20 2.10 7.36
CA PHE A 368 0.16 2.54 7.05
C PHE A 368 0.34 2.70 5.55
N GLU A 369 1.01 3.76 5.14
CA GLU A 369 1.60 3.87 3.81
C GLU A 369 3.07 3.45 3.85
N VAL A 370 3.48 2.67 2.85
CA VAL A 370 4.84 2.17 2.68
C VAL A 370 5.51 2.95 1.56
N TYR A 371 6.68 3.52 1.83
CA TYR A 371 7.45 4.32 0.89
C TYR A 371 8.79 3.68 0.55
N LYS A 372 9.19 3.83 -0.71
CA LYS A 372 10.55 3.53 -1.20
C LYS A 372 11.06 4.75 -1.95
N ASP A 373 12.22 5.26 -1.55
CA ASP A 373 12.88 6.42 -2.18
C ASP A 373 11.92 7.62 -2.35
N GLY A 374 11.10 7.87 -1.32
CA GLY A 374 10.11 8.96 -1.28
C GLY A 374 8.82 8.72 -2.07
N LYS A 375 8.64 7.56 -2.70
CA LYS A 375 7.40 7.22 -3.44
C LYS A 375 6.55 6.20 -2.67
N PRO A 376 5.22 6.39 -2.57
CA PRO A 376 4.33 5.40 -1.97
C PRO A 376 4.22 4.18 -2.86
N ILE A 377 4.35 2.99 -2.29
CA ILE A 377 4.35 1.71 -3.01
C ILE A 377 3.32 0.71 -2.50
N ASP A 378 2.77 0.91 -1.30
CA ASP A 378 1.80 0.00 -0.69
C ASP A 378 1.01 0.69 0.43
N THR A 379 -0.15 0.13 0.76
CA THR A 379 -0.97 0.54 1.91
C THR A 379 -1.37 -0.70 2.70
N LEU A 380 -1.02 -0.72 3.98
CA LEU A 380 -1.21 -1.88 4.86
C LEU A 380 -2.18 -1.53 5.98
N ARG A 381 -3.02 -2.48 6.37
CA ARG A 381 -3.94 -2.33 7.50
C ARG A 381 -3.83 -3.52 8.44
N THR A 382 -3.65 -3.24 9.72
CA THR A 382 -3.58 -4.26 10.77
C THR A 382 -4.93 -4.96 10.95
N ASP A 383 -4.89 -6.28 11.08
CA ASP A 383 -6.08 -7.12 11.23
C ASP A 383 -6.51 -7.29 12.69
N LYS A 384 -7.44 -8.23 12.97
CA LYS A 384 -7.95 -8.49 14.33
C LYS A 384 -6.89 -9.03 15.28
N THR A 385 -5.78 -9.54 14.77
CA THR A 385 -4.61 -9.95 15.55
C THR A 385 -3.63 -8.81 15.75
N GLY A 386 -3.94 -7.60 15.27
CA GLY A 386 -3.09 -6.41 15.34
C GLY A 386 -1.83 -6.49 14.48
N LYS A 387 -1.83 -7.37 13.48
CA LYS A 387 -0.70 -7.63 12.60
C LYS A 387 -1.04 -7.35 11.14
N VAL A 388 -0.02 -7.04 10.35
CA VAL A 388 -0.09 -7.03 8.89
C VAL A 388 1.29 -7.31 8.30
N ILE A 389 1.33 -8.16 7.29
CA ILE A 389 2.56 -8.50 6.57
C ILE A 389 2.56 -7.74 5.25
N SER A 390 3.70 -7.14 4.89
CA SER A 390 3.88 -6.49 3.58
C SER A 390 3.74 -7.49 2.43
N LYS A 391 3.53 -7.02 1.21
CA LYS A 391 3.85 -7.84 0.03
C LYS A 391 5.34 -8.20 -0.01
N LYS A 392 5.73 -9.14 -0.88
CA LYS A 392 7.15 -9.43 -1.17
C LYS A 392 7.82 -8.17 -1.75
N LEU A 393 8.89 -7.72 -1.12
CA LEU A 393 9.64 -6.50 -1.45
C LEU A 393 11.12 -6.83 -1.68
N GLU A 394 11.79 -6.02 -2.51
CA GLU A 394 13.23 -6.14 -2.70
C GLU A 394 13.99 -5.77 -1.42
N PRO A 395 15.15 -6.38 -1.13
CA PRO A 395 15.95 -6.01 0.04
C PRO A 395 16.35 -4.54 0.02
N GLY A 396 16.34 -3.92 1.20
CA GLY A 396 16.74 -2.52 1.37
C GLY A 396 15.83 -1.73 2.30
N LYS A 397 16.09 -0.42 2.40
CA LYS A 397 15.36 0.47 3.31
C LYS A 397 14.00 0.90 2.74
N TYR A 398 13.01 0.94 3.61
CA TYR A 398 11.65 1.42 3.40
C TYR A 398 11.23 2.29 4.57
N THR A 399 10.28 3.19 4.31
CA THR A 399 9.70 4.07 5.33
C THR A 399 8.22 3.75 5.49
N LEU A 400 7.78 3.56 6.74
CA LEU A 400 6.39 3.34 7.12
C LEU A 400 5.86 4.61 7.76
N LYS A 401 4.70 5.06 7.27
CA LYS A 401 3.99 6.21 7.82
C LYS A 401 2.61 5.78 8.26
N GLU A 402 2.29 5.91 9.54
CA GLU A 402 0.92 5.69 10.01
C GLU A 402 0.03 6.81 9.47
N THR A 403 -0.98 6.45 8.68
CA THR A 403 -1.94 7.41 8.11
C THR A 403 -3.24 7.44 8.90
N LYS A 404 -3.52 6.39 9.68
CA LYS A 404 -4.66 6.30 10.57
C LYS A 404 -4.34 5.44 11.77
N ALA A 405 -4.51 6.00 12.97
CA ALA A 405 -4.37 5.26 14.22
C ALA A 405 -5.52 4.27 14.44
N PRO A 406 -5.31 3.23 15.26
CA PRO A 406 -6.40 2.44 15.83
C PRO A 406 -7.40 3.33 16.58
N GLU A 407 -8.65 2.88 16.65
CA GLU A 407 -9.70 3.58 17.40
C GLU A 407 -9.30 3.80 18.87
N GLY A 408 -9.38 5.04 19.34
CA GLY A 408 -8.99 5.43 20.70
C GLY A 408 -7.49 5.59 20.93
N TYR A 409 -6.68 5.70 19.88
CA TYR A 409 -5.22 5.92 19.95
C TYR A 409 -4.77 7.13 19.14
N LYS A 410 -3.68 7.75 19.59
CA LYS A 410 -3.07 8.91 18.93
C LYS A 410 -2.36 8.47 17.67
N LEU A 411 -2.52 9.23 16.58
CA LEU A 411 -1.74 9.05 15.36
C LEU A 411 -0.26 9.25 15.63
N LEU A 412 0.54 8.24 15.28
CA LEU A 412 2.00 8.32 15.30
C LEU A 412 2.45 9.18 14.11
N LYS A 413 2.99 10.37 14.42
CA LYS A 413 3.49 11.30 13.38
C LYS A 413 4.91 10.98 12.93
N GLU A 414 5.66 10.25 13.74
CA GLU A 414 7.03 9.85 13.42
C GLU A 414 7.02 8.75 12.36
N GLU A 415 7.90 8.90 11.37
CA GLU A 415 8.12 7.89 10.33
C GLU A 415 9.02 6.78 10.87
N ILE A 416 8.74 5.54 10.46
CA ILE A 416 9.48 4.36 10.92
C ILE A 416 10.28 3.81 9.74
N GLU A 417 11.60 3.68 9.90
CA GLU A 417 12.44 3.00 8.92
C GLU A 417 12.45 1.48 9.19
N VAL A 418 12.27 0.70 8.13
CA VAL A 418 12.45 -0.76 8.13
C VAL A 418 13.42 -1.16 7.03
N THR A 419 14.34 -2.07 7.34
CA THR A 419 15.19 -2.70 6.32
C THR A 419 14.64 -4.08 6.01
N VAL A 420 14.18 -4.27 4.77
CA VAL A 420 13.78 -5.57 4.26
C VAL A 420 15.03 -6.40 3.98
N GLU A 421 15.05 -7.62 4.52
CA GLU A 421 16.14 -8.58 4.34
C GLU A 421 15.70 -9.75 3.46
N GLU A 422 16.64 -10.27 2.68
CA GLU A 422 16.44 -11.38 1.76
C GLU A 422 15.86 -12.63 2.47
N ASN A 423 14.77 -13.19 1.94
CA ASN A 423 14.09 -14.40 2.46
C ASN A 423 13.67 -14.34 3.94
N LYS A 424 13.49 -13.14 4.49
CA LYS A 424 13.06 -12.96 5.88
C LYS A 424 11.76 -12.19 5.98
N VAL A 425 11.04 -12.42 7.08
CA VAL A 425 9.95 -11.55 7.55
C VAL A 425 10.49 -10.78 8.75
N VAL A 426 10.81 -9.51 8.55
CA VAL A 426 11.38 -8.65 9.60
C VAL A 426 10.24 -8.11 10.49
N PRO A 427 10.21 -8.39 11.80
CA PRO A 427 9.18 -7.87 12.68
C PRO A 427 9.42 -6.38 13.00
N VAL A 428 8.37 -5.57 12.93
CA VAL A 428 8.40 -4.14 13.26
C VAL A 428 7.32 -3.86 14.30
N ILE A 429 7.72 -3.61 15.54
CA ILE A 429 6.80 -3.27 16.63
C ILE A 429 6.49 -1.78 16.56
N VAL A 430 5.22 -1.43 16.36
CA VAL A 430 4.76 -0.04 16.27
C VAL A 430 3.80 0.27 17.42
N LYS A 431 4.21 1.20 18.28
CA LYS A 431 3.49 1.56 19.52
C LYS A 431 2.63 2.79 19.31
N ASN A 432 1.36 2.74 19.72
CA ASN A 432 0.55 3.97 19.85
C ASN A 432 0.18 4.21 21.30
N VAL A 433 0.16 5.49 21.66
CA VAL A 433 -0.33 5.97 22.94
C VAL A 433 -1.84 6.12 22.86
N LYS A 434 -2.57 5.62 23.85
CA LYS A 434 -4.02 5.83 23.95
C LYS A 434 -4.37 7.32 23.91
N GLU A 435 -5.45 7.65 23.22
CA GLU A 435 -6.13 8.91 23.41
C GLU A 435 -6.90 8.85 24.70
N LEU A 436 -6.65 9.82 25.58
CA LEU A 436 -7.31 9.91 26.86
C LEU A 436 -8.44 10.93 26.74
N GLY A 437 -9.50 10.71 27.49
CA GLY A 437 -10.58 11.66 27.67
C GLY A 437 -10.53 12.29 29.05
N SER A 438 -11.55 13.09 29.34
CA SER A 438 -11.77 13.64 30.68
C SER A 438 -13.26 13.65 31.01
N LEU A 439 -13.56 13.71 32.30
CA LEU A 439 -14.90 13.85 32.83
C LEU A 439 -14.97 15.12 33.67
N GLN A 440 -15.86 16.03 33.31
CA GLN A 440 -16.21 17.20 34.09
C GLN A 440 -17.58 16.98 34.75
N VAL A 441 -17.63 17.12 36.06
CA VAL A 441 -18.85 17.02 36.85
C VAL A 441 -19.22 18.41 37.36
N VAL A 442 -20.48 18.78 37.22
CA VAL A 442 -21.06 20.00 37.78
C VAL A 442 -22.09 19.61 38.83
N LYS A 443 -21.82 19.96 40.09
CA LYS A 443 -22.73 19.74 41.20
C LYS A 443 -23.68 20.90 41.35
N LYS A 444 -24.98 20.61 41.46
CA LYS A 444 -26.02 21.63 41.68
C LYS A 444 -27.02 21.22 42.75
N ASP A 445 -27.70 22.22 43.26
CA ASP A 445 -28.91 22.10 44.06
C ASP A 445 -30.08 21.63 43.17
N ALA A 446 -30.85 20.66 43.66
CA ALA A 446 -31.94 20.04 42.89
C ALA A 446 -33.09 21.01 42.57
N GLU A 447 -33.33 22.03 43.40
CA GLU A 447 -34.47 22.94 43.30
C GLU A 447 -34.08 24.29 42.67
N SER A 448 -33.14 25.00 43.29
CA SER A 448 -32.64 26.31 42.85
C SER A 448 -31.69 26.25 41.67
N ARG A 449 -31.13 25.07 41.34
CA ARG A 449 -30.15 24.86 40.26
C ARG A 449 -28.82 25.62 40.43
N ASN A 450 -28.59 26.21 41.60
CA ASN A 450 -27.32 26.83 41.95
C ASN A 450 -26.20 25.79 42.06
N VAL A 451 -24.98 26.19 41.74
CA VAL A 451 -23.80 25.32 41.84
C VAL A 451 -23.37 25.11 43.30
N LEU A 452 -22.82 23.93 43.61
CA LEU A 452 -22.46 23.54 44.97
C LEU A 452 -20.98 23.18 45.10
N GLU A 453 -20.26 23.93 45.93
CA GLU A 453 -18.90 23.65 46.37
C GLU A 453 -18.89 22.56 47.47
N GLY A 454 -17.82 21.77 47.56
CA GLY A 454 -17.59 20.87 48.68
C GLY A 454 -18.15 19.45 48.55
N ALA A 455 -18.75 19.08 47.41
CA ALA A 455 -19.14 17.69 47.14
C ALA A 455 -17.89 16.87 46.79
N GLU A 456 -17.68 15.73 47.44
CA GLU A 456 -16.58 14.81 47.11
C GLU A 456 -17.07 13.68 46.20
N PHE A 457 -16.31 13.42 45.14
CA PHE A 457 -16.59 12.40 44.17
C PHE A 457 -15.43 11.42 44.03
N ARG A 458 -15.77 10.14 43.86
CA ARG A 458 -14.86 9.06 43.49
C ARG A 458 -15.29 8.48 42.15
N LEU A 459 -14.31 8.11 41.32
CA LEU A 459 -14.56 7.48 40.03
C LEU A 459 -14.13 6.01 40.09
N LYS A 460 -14.99 5.11 39.60
CA LYS A 460 -14.69 3.69 39.43
C LYS A 460 -14.74 3.34 37.93
N ASN A 461 -13.82 2.48 37.47
CA ASN A 461 -13.88 1.93 36.11
C ASN A 461 -14.97 0.85 35.99
N GLU A 462 -15.18 0.31 34.79
CA GLU A 462 -16.17 -0.75 34.52
C GLU A 462 -15.97 -2.02 35.38
N ASN A 463 -14.75 -2.29 35.85
CA ASN A 463 -14.45 -3.41 36.74
C ASN A 463 -14.69 -3.08 38.23
N GLY A 464 -15.22 -1.90 38.54
CA GLY A 464 -15.45 -1.42 39.91
C GLY A 464 -14.19 -0.96 40.64
N GLN A 465 -13.04 -0.88 39.98
CA GLN A 465 -11.79 -0.42 40.59
C GLN A 465 -11.74 1.11 40.66
N ILE A 466 -11.23 1.64 41.76
CA ILE A 466 -11.09 3.08 41.97
C ILE A 466 -10.03 3.65 41.01
N VAL A 467 -10.37 4.75 40.33
CA VAL A 467 -9.54 5.43 39.35
C VAL A 467 -9.10 6.77 39.91
N GLY A 468 -7.83 6.84 40.35
CA GLY A 468 -7.25 8.03 40.96
C GLY A 468 -7.81 8.33 42.36
N GLU A 469 -7.52 9.53 42.86
CA GLU A 469 -7.99 10.00 44.16
C GLU A 469 -9.41 10.59 44.07
N ALA A 470 -10.11 10.63 45.20
CA ALA A 470 -11.37 11.35 45.30
C ALA A 470 -11.13 12.86 45.13
N LYS A 471 -12.05 13.55 44.46
CA LYS A 471 -11.93 14.98 44.16
C LYS A 471 -13.16 15.75 44.61
N THR A 472 -12.94 16.97 45.09
CA THR A 472 -14.01 17.84 45.61
C THR A 472 -14.38 18.94 44.62
N THR A 473 -15.67 19.29 44.53
CA THR A 473 -16.12 20.42 43.70
C THR A 473 -15.62 21.75 44.26
N ASN A 474 -15.13 22.60 43.35
CA ASN A 474 -14.65 23.94 43.69
C ASN A 474 -15.80 24.96 43.87
N LYS A 475 -15.46 26.25 44.09
CA LYS A 475 -16.41 27.39 44.20
C LYS A 475 -17.42 27.52 43.05
N ASN A 476 -17.09 27.02 41.87
CA ASN A 476 -17.98 27.01 40.71
C ASN A 476 -18.84 25.74 40.64
N GLY A 477 -18.77 24.88 41.66
CA GLY A 477 -19.38 23.55 41.72
C GLY A 477 -18.83 22.55 40.72
N VAL A 478 -17.60 22.75 40.21
CA VAL A 478 -17.01 21.92 39.17
C VAL A 478 -15.88 21.05 39.72
N VAL A 479 -15.80 19.81 39.25
CA VAL A 479 -14.64 18.93 39.42
C VAL A 479 -14.32 18.23 38.10
N THR A 480 -13.03 18.05 37.79
CA THR A 480 -12.56 17.41 36.55
C THR A 480 -11.66 16.21 36.85
N PHE A 481 -11.95 15.08 36.23
CA PHE A 481 -11.10 13.89 36.15
C PHE A 481 -10.44 13.84 34.77
N GLU A 482 -9.12 13.97 34.73
CA GLU A 482 -8.35 14.06 33.48
C GLU A 482 -7.62 12.75 33.20
N ASN A 483 -7.11 12.59 31.97
CA ASN A 483 -6.28 11.46 31.56
C ASN A 483 -6.97 10.09 31.74
N LEU A 484 -8.27 10.05 31.50
CA LEU A 484 -9.07 8.83 31.62
C LEU A 484 -8.99 8.01 30.33
N VAL A 485 -8.80 6.70 30.46
CA VAL A 485 -8.92 5.79 29.32
C VAL A 485 -10.37 5.80 28.82
N PRO A 486 -10.66 5.89 27.52
CA PRO A 486 -12.03 5.85 27.02
C PRO A 486 -12.76 4.58 27.47
N GLY A 487 -14.02 4.72 27.86
CA GLY A 487 -14.82 3.61 28.38
C GLY A 487 -15.86 4.05 29.40
N LYS A 488 -16.53 3.06 30.00
CA LYS A 488 -17.56 3.29 31.01
C LYS A 488 -16.95 3.45 32.40
N TYR A 489 -17.48 4.42 33.13
CA TYR A 489 -17.12 4.70 34.51
C TYR A 489 -18.38 4.87 35.34
N THR A 490 -18.25 4.60 36.63
CA THR A 490 -19.25 4.93 37.64
C THR A 490 -18.70 6.06 38.51
N LEU A 491 -19.40 7.19 38.47
CA LEU A 491 -19.16 8.33 39.36
C LEU A 491 -19.98 8.12 40.64
N GLU A 492 -19.32 8.19 41.79
CA GLU A 492 -19.92 8.01 43.12
C GLU A 492 -19.69 9.28 43.95
N GLU A 493 -20.76 9.86 44.49
CA GLU A 493 -20.66 10.94 45.48
C GLU A 493 -20.39 10.35 46.87
N THR A 494 -19.19 10.55 47.39
CA THR A 494 -18.76 10.00 48.68
C THR A 494 -19.06 10.93 49.85
N LYS A 495 -19.24 12.23 49.58
CA LYS A 495 -19.61 13.23 50.58
C LYS A 495 -20.43 14.34 49.95
N ALA A 496 -21.62 14.60 50.50
CA ALA A 496 -22.45 15.72 50.10
C ALA A 496 -21.87 17.07 50.58
N PRO A 497 -22.16 18.19 49.88
CA PRO A 497 -21.93 19.53 50.37
C PRO A 497 -22.60 19.78 51.73
N GLU A 498 -22.08 20.73 52.49
CA GLU A 498 -22.66 21.13 53.77
C GLU A 498 -24.11 21.61 53.61
N GLY A 499 -25.02 21.13 54.47
CA GLY A 499 -26.44 21.46 54.42
C GLY A 499 -27.25 20.70 53.35
N TYR A 500 -26.64 19.72 52.67
CA TYR A 500 -27.29 18.87 51.67
C TYR A 500 -27.39 17.42 52.13
N LYS A 501 -28.44 16.72 51.69
CA LYS A 501 -28.60 15.28 51.98
C LYS A 501 -27.52 14.51 51.24
N VAL A 502 -26.94 13.52 51.91
CA VAL A 502 -26.13 12.48 51.26
C VAL A 502 -27.09 11.58 50.50
N ILE A 503 -26.99 11.60 49.17
CA ILE A 503 -27.71 10.68 48.29
C ILE A 503 -26.67 9.73 47.72
N GLU A 504 -26.87 8.42 47.82
CA GLU A 504 -26.04 7.43 47.12
C GLU A 504 -26.32 7.53 45.61
N VAL A 505 -25.77 8.55 44.97
CA VAL A 505 -25.88 8.75 43.53
C VAL A 505 -24.71 8.05 42.85
N THR A 506 -24.98 6.91 42.22
CA THR A 506 -24.09 6.33 41.22
C THR A 506 -24.53 6.77 39.83
N VAL A 507 -23.66 7.50 39.13
CA VAL A 507 -23.92 7.90 37.75
C VAL A 507 -22.98 7.16 36.81
N GLU A 508 -23.54 6.42 35.87
CA GLU A 508 -22.78 5.91 34.73
C GLU A 508 -22.41 7.03 33.78
N VAL A 509 -21.15 7.03 33.33
CA VAL A 509 -20.64 7.97 32.34
C VAL A 509 -19.71 7.27 31.38
N ASN A 510 -19.89 7.56 30.10
CA ASN A 510 -19.00 7.08 29.04
C ASN A 510 -18.01 8.18 28.70
N VAL A 511 -16.72 7.92 28.92
CA VAL A 511 -15.63 8.81 28.53
C VAL A 511 -15.18 8.45 27.12
N VAL A 512 -15.10 9.45 26.25
CA VAL A 512 -14.65 9.32 24.87
C VAL A 512 -13.25 9.93 24.73
N ALA A 513 -12.44 9.37 23.85
CA ALA A 513 -11.11 9.87 23.50
C ALA A 513 -11.17 11.34 23.05
N ASN A 514 -10.21 12.17 23.48
CA ASN A 514 -10.09 13.60 23.13
C ASN A 514 -11.32 14.48 23.46
N GLU A 515 -12.26 13.99 24.27
CA GLU A 515 -13.46 14.74 24.65
C GLU A 515 -13.51 14.98 26.17
N VAL A 516 -14.29 16.00 26.55
CA VAL A 516 -14.66 16.27 27.94
C VAL A 516 -16.12 15.82 28.12
N ALA A 517 -16.31 14.61 28.66
CA ALA A 517 -17.64 14.16 29.06
C ALA A 517 -18.16 15.06 30.18
N LYS A 518 -19.38 15.59 30.03
CA LYS A 518 -19.97 16.50 31.03
C LYS A 518 -21.12 15.81 31.74
N ARG A 519 -21.12 15.87 33.07
CA ARG A 519 -22.21 15.33 33.88
C ARG A 519 -22.68 16.30 34.95
N GLU A 520 -23.99 16.33 35.15
CA GLU A 520 -24.61 17.08 36.23
C GLU A 520 -25.07 16.13 37.34
N VAL A 521 -24.82 16.49 38.60
CA VAL A 521 -25.24 15.72 39.78
C VAL A 521 -25.97 16.63 40.76
N LEU A 522 -27.16 16.20 41.22
CA LEU A 522 -28.08 17.01 42.01
C LEU A 522 -28.21 16.51 43.44
N ASN A 523 -28.20 17.43 44.42
CA ASN A 523 -28.54 17.12 45.81
C ASN A 523 -29.74 17.93 46.25
N GLU A 524 -30.57 17.30 47.07
CA GLU A 524 -31.60 17.98 47.83
C GLU A 524 -31.00 18.65 49.05
N LYS A 525 -31.37 19.92 49.27
CA LYS A 525 -31.04 20.63 50.50
C LYS A 525 -31.74 19.96 51.69
N VAL A 526 -31.06 19.87 52.83
CA VAL A 526 -31.68 19.42 54.08
C VAL A 526 -32.72 20.47 54.47
N LYS A 527 -34.00 20.08 54.51
CA LYS A 527 -35.07 20.93 55.04
C LYS A 527 -35.03 20.83 56.56
N GLU A 528 -34.97 21.96 57.26
CA GLU A 528 -35.15 21.97 58.70
C GLU A 528 -36.58 21.55 59.04
N GLU A 529 -36.73 20.59 59.95
CA GLU A 529 -38.06 20.19 60.46
C GLU A 529 -38.60 21.28 61.38
N ILE A 530 -39.61 22.02 60.90
CA ILE A 530 -40.33 23.00 61.71
C ILE A 530 -41.17 22.23 62.73
N THR A 531 -40.74 22.21 64.00
CA THR A 531 -41.44 21.55 65.12
C THR A 531 -41.73 22.57 66.22
N GLY A 532 -42.76 22.35 67.03
CA GLY A 532 -43.06 23.19 68.20
C GLY A 532 -43.24 22.37 69.48
N GLN A 533 -43.36 23.03 70.63
CA GLN A 533 -43.64 22.40 71.91
C GLN A 533 -44.77 23.12 72.62
N LEU A 534 -45.51 22.41 73.47
CA LEU A 534 -46.49 23.00 74.36
C LEU A 534 -45.92 23.08 75.78
N GLU A 535 -45.86 24.28 76.35
CA GLU A 535 -45.66 24.50 77.78
C GLU A 535 -47.01 24.82 78.42
N ILE A 536 -47.37 24.07 79.47
CA ILE A 536 -48.57 24.33 80.25
C ILE A 536 -48.19 24.78 81.65
N THR A 537 -48.98 25.70 82.20
CA THR A 537 -48.93 26.09 83.61
C THR A 537 -50.29 25.84 84.23
N LYS A 538 -50.32 25.02 85.28
CA LYS A 538 -51.53 24.62 86.00
C LYS A 538 -51.67 25.44 87.27
N VAL A 539 -52.84 26.07 87.45
CA VAL A 539 -53.12 26.96 88.58
C VAL A 539 -54.49 26.67 89.20
N ASP A 540 -54.74 27.20 90.39
CA ASP A 540 -56.06 27.21 91.03
C ASP A 540 -57.01 28.16 90.29
N ALA A 541 -58.27 27.76 90.12
CA ALA A 541 -59.28 28.56 89.42
C ALA A 541 -59.64 29.87 90.13
N ASN A 542 -59.50 29.93 91.45
CA ASN A 542 -59.84 31.10 92.27
C ASN A 542 -58.61 31.90 92.72
N ASP A 543 -57.41 31.34 92.54
CA ASP A 543 -56.12 31.99 92.82
C ASP A 543 -55.09 31.57 91.77
N THR A 544 -55.02 32.29 90.66
CA THR A 544 -54.09 31.97 89.56
C THR A 544 -52.61 32.15 89.94
N GLY A 545 -52.32 32.79 91.09
CA GLY A 545 -50.96 32.84 91.66
C GLY A 545 -50.53 31.51 92.31
N LYS A 546 -51.48 30.64 92.63
CA LYS A 546 -51.23 29.32 93.22
C LYS A 546 -51.09 28.26 92.13
N THR A 547 -49.85 27.81 91.90
CA THR A 547 -49.55 26.74 90.94
C THR A 547 -49.81 25.35 91.52
N LEU A 548 -50.21 24.41 90.66
CA LEU A 548 -50.65 23.06 91.07
C LEU A 548 -49.77 21.97 90.46
N ALA A 549 -49.10 21.21 91.31
CA ALA A 549 -48.28 20.06 90.91
C ALA A 549 -49.10 18.78 90.83
N GLY A 550 -48.66 17.82 90.00
CA GLY A 550 -49.23 16.47 89.94
C GLY A 550 -50.41 16.28 88.99
N ALA A 551 -50.93 17.33 88.33
CA ALA A 551 -51.88 17.17 87.23
C ALA A 551 -51.24 16.40 86.07
N VAL A 552 -51.95 15.40 85.52
CA VAL A 552 -51.53 14.64 84.33
C VAL A 552 -52.43 14.99 83.15
N PHE A 553 -51.80 15.35 82.02
CA PHE A 553 -52.46 15.65 80.77
C PHE A 553 -52.03 14.70 79.67
N GLU A 554 -52.91 14.43 78.72
CA GLU A 554 -52.60 13.75 77.48
C GLU A 554 -52.78 14.70 76.28
N ILE A 555 -51.83 14.67 75.35
CA ILE A 555 -51.91 15.36 74.07
C ILE A 555 -52.36 14.35 73.02
N TRP A 556 -53.38 14.68 72.25
CA TRP A 556 -53.97 13.85 71.20
C TRP A 556 -53.96 14.58 69.85
N LYS A 557 -53.73 13.84 68.77
CA LYS A 557 -53.88 14.30 67.38
C LYS A 557 -54.56 13.20 66.58
N ASP A 558 -55.65 13.54 65.88
CA ASP A 558 -56.40 12.62 65.02
C ASP A 558 -56.76 11.28 65.70
N GLY A 559 -57.17 11.34 66.97
CA GLY A 559 -57.56 10.16 67.76
C GLY A 559 -56.39 9.31 68.29
N THR A 560 -55.14 9.71 68.05
CA THR A 560 -53.94 9.05 68.58
C THR A 560 -53.33 9.85 69.72
N LYS A 561 -52.96 9.18 70.82
CA LYS A 561 -52.22 9.81 71.91
C LYS A 561 -50.78 10.07 71.50
N ILE A 562 -50.38 11.33 71.52
CA ILE A 562 -49.07 11.82 71.11
C ILE A 562 -48.12 11.96 72.28
N ASP A 563 -48.57 12.48 73.43
CA ASP A 563 -47.71 12.71 74.59
C ASP A 563 -48.49 12.67 75.91
N THR A 564 -47.78 12.54 77.04
CA THR A 564 -48.35 12.61 78.39
C THR A 564 -47.50 13.52 79.27
N LEU A 565 -48.11 14.55 79.84
CA LEU A 565 -47.44 15.60 80.62
C LEU A 565 -47.84 15.49 82.08
N THR A 566 -46.89 15.57 83.01
CA THR A 566 -47.18 15.71 84.45
C THR A 566 -46.61 17.01 84.95
N THR A 567 -47.43 17.82 85.60
CA THR A 567 -47.04 19.12 86.15
C THR A 567 -46.09 18.96 87.33
N ASN A 568 -44.97 19.69 87.30
CA ASN A 568 -43.95 19.68 88.33
C ASN A 568 -44.36 20.52 89.57
N LYS A 569 -43.45 20.65 90.54
CA LYS A 569 -43.68 21.44 91.78
C LYS A 569 -44.05 22.92 91.56
N ASN A 570 -43.77 23.47 90.39
CA ASN A 570 -44.11 24.84 89.99
C ASN A 570 -45.38 24.88 89.11
N GLY A 571 -46.12 23.78 89.03
CA GLY A 571 -47.30 23.61 88.18
C GLY A 571 -47.03 23.59 86.68
N LYS A 572 -45.78 23.41 86.25
CA LYS A 572 -45.40 23.47 84.83
C LYS A 572 -45.15 22.09 84.22
N ALA A 573 -45.48 21.91 82.95
CA ALA A 573 -45.05 20.77 82.15
C ALA A 573 -44.79 21.20 80.69
N ILE A 574 -43.84 20.53 80.02
CA ILE A 574 -43.47 20.81 78.62
C ILE A 574 -43.56 19.51 77.81
N SER A 575 -44.18 19.57 76.64
CA SER A 575 -44.28 18.42 75.73
C SER A 575 -42.97 18.08 75.03
N LYS A 576 -42.88 16.88 74.45
CA LYS A 576 -41.91 16.59 73.39
C LYS A 576 -42.12 17.53 72.19
N LYS A 577 -41.18 17.52 71.25
CA LYS A 577 -41.34 18.21 69.96
C LYS A 577 -42.53 17.62 69.19
N LEU A 578 -43.42 18.50 68.75
CA LEU A 578 -44.63 18.20 68.02
C LEU A 578 -44.49 18.73 66.59
N GLU A 579 -44.92 17.96 65.60
CA GLU A 579 -45.02 18.42 64.22
C GLU A 579 -46.10 19.52 64.07
N PRO A 580 -46.07 20.33 63.00
CA PRO A 580 -47.13 21.29 62.74
C PRO A 580 -48.48 20.59 62.59
N GLY A 581 -49.52 21.20 63.15
CA GLY A 581 -50.86 20.61 63.12
C GLY A 581 -51.72 21.01 64.31
N ASP A 582 -52.93 20.47 64.32
CA ASP A 582 -53.94 20.70 65.35
C ASP A 582 -53.92 19.55 66.38
N TYR A 583 -53.95 19.92 67.65
CA TYR A 583 -53.84 19.02 68.80
C TYR A 583 -54.93 19.30 69.83
N ILE A 584 -55.22 18.28 70.64
CA ILE A 584 -56.13 18.35 71.78
C ILE A 584 -55.34 18.02 73.05
N LEU A 585 -55.44 18.86 74.07
CA LEU A 585 -54.93 18.61 75.41
C LEU A 585 -56.09 18.25 76.33
N LYS A 586 -55.97 17.13 77.05
CA LYS A 586 -56.99 16.61 77.98
C LYS A 586 -56.37 16.33 79.34
N GLU A 587 -56.98 16.82 80.41
CA GLU A 587 -56.61 16.43 81.77
C GLU A 587 -57.15 15.01 82.04
N VAL A 588 -56.29 14.12 82.51
CA VAL A 588 -56.66 12.72 82.84
C VAL A 588 -56.45 12.39 84.32
N HIS A 589 -55.73 13.24 85.04
CA HIS A 589 -55.57 13.16 86.49
C HIS A 589 -55.46 14.58 87.05
N ALA A 590 -56.33 14.94 87.99
CA ALA A 590 -56.25 16.23 88.67
C ALA A 590 -55.18 16.22 89.77
N PRO A 591 -54.64 17.39 90.15
CA PRO A 591 -53.87 17.55 91.37
C PRO A 591 -54.64 17.10 92.62
N GLU A 592 -53.92 16.68 93.65
CA GLU A 592 -54.52 16.27 94.93
C GLU A 592 -55.39 17.39 95.53
N GLY A 593 -56.64 17.07 95.88
CA GLY A 593 -57.62 18.02 96.42
C GLY A 593 -58.31 18.93 95.38
N TYR A 594 -58.16 18.63 94.09
CA TYR A 594 -58.80 19.34 92.98
C TYR A 594 -59.66 18.41 92.13
N LYS A 595 -60.75 18.96 91.58
CA LYS A 595 -61.67 18.22 90.70
C LYS A 595 -61.05 18.05 89.31
N LEU A 596 -61.15 16.85 88.74
CA LEU A 596 -60.79 16.57 87.35
C LEU A 596 -61.63 17.39 86.37
N SER A 597 -60.96 18.06 85.44
CA SER A 597 -61.58 18.84 84.38
C SER A 597 -61.86 17.98 83.15
N ASP A 598 -63.13 17.87 82.75
CA ASP A 598 -63.53 17.22 81.48
C ASP A 598 -63.32 18.13 80.25
N LYS A 599 -62.74 19.33 80.44
CA LYS A 599 -62.56 20.31 79.36
C LYS A 599 -61.38 19.94 78.47
N GLU A 600 -61.68 19.75 77.18
CA GLU A 600 -60.65 19.60 76.14
C GLU A 600 -60.17 20.97 75.63
N ILE A 601 -58.86 21.14 75.53
CA ILE A 601 -58.24 22.38 75.04
C ILE A 601 -57.59 22.11 73.68
N LYS A 602 -58.07 22.81 72.64
CA LYS A 602 -57.51 22.70 71.28
C LYS A 602 -56.36 23.68 71.10
N PHE A 603 -55.25 23.23 70.54
CA PHE A 603 -54.11 24.09 70.20
C PHE A 603 -53.47 23.67 68.87
N LYS A 604 -53.01 24.67 68.10
CA LYS A 604 -52.24 24.49 66.88
C LYS A 604 -50.74 24.77 67.12
N ILE A 605 -49.87 23.96 66.51
CA ILE A 605 -48.44 24.23 66.30
C ILE A 605 -48.24 24.72 64.86
N SER A 606 -47.62 25.89 64.69
CA SER A 606 -47.36 26.54 63.40
C SER A 606 -46.38 25.75 62.52
N ASN A 607 -46.54 25.88 61.21
CA ASN A 607 -45.62 25.36 60.19
C ASN A 607 -44.62 26.43 59.69
N GLU A 608 -44.54 27.59 60.33
CA GLU A 608 -43.70 28.71 59.88
C GLU A 608 -42.37 28.83 60.61
N LYS A 609 -42.33 28.45 61.90
CA LYS A 609 -41.12 28.53 62.75
C LYS A 609 -41.22 27.57 63.93
N VAL A 610 -40.06 27.26 64.51
CA VAL A 610 -39.99 26.56 65.80
C VAL A 610 -40.55 27.46 66.89
N GLU A 611 -41.53 26.97 67.65
CA GLU A 611 -42.22 27.76 68.68
C GLU A 611 -42.54 26.96 69.95
N VAL A 612 -42.55 27.63 71.10
CA VAL A 612 -43.10 27.10 72.35
C VAL A 612 -44.41 27.83 72.63
N LYS A 613 -45.52 27.09 72.60
CA LYS A 613 -46.85 27.62 72.89
C LYS A 613 -47.15 27.48 74.37
N ASN A 614 -47.55 28.58 75.00
CA ASN A 614 -47.86 28.63 76.43
C ASN A 614 -49.37 28.56 76.66
N LEU A 615 -49.83 27.70 77.56
CA LEU A 615 -51.23 27.65 78.02
C LEU A 615 -51.30 27.65 79.54
N GLU A 616 -52.17 28.49 80.09
CA GLU A 616 -52.53 28.46 81.51
C GLU A 616 -53.84 27.69 81.69
N ILE A 617 -53.88 26.78 82.67
CA ILE A 617 -55.00 25.84 82.87
C ILE A 617 -55.42 25.82 84.34
N THR A 618 -56.67 26.16 84.62
CA THR A 618 -57.23 26.27 85.98
C THR A 618 -57.95 24.99 86.43
N ASN A 619 -57.91 24.64 87.72
CA ASN A 619 -58.77 23.60 88.33
C ASN A 619 -59.48 24.17 89.56
N GLU A 620 -60.70 23.69 89.78
CA GLU A 620 -61.49 24.01 90.96
C GLU A 620 -61.15 23.04 92.11
N LYS A 621 -61.01 23.58 93.33
CA LYS A 621 -60.73 22.80 94.54
C LYS A 621 -61.95 21.93 94.90
N GLU A 622 -61.72 20.69 95.34
CA GLU A 622 -62.81 19.83 95.85
C GLU A 622 -63.44 20.44 97.11
N GLN A 623 -64.78 20.47 97.19
CA GLN A 623 -65.49 20.90 98.39
C GLN A 623 -65.48 19.77 99.45
N GLU A 624 -64.97 20.07 100.65
CA GLU A 624 -64.99 19.12 101.77
C GLU A 624 -66.43 18.76 102.15
N LYS A 625 -66.80 17.48 102.02
CA LYS A 625 -67.98 16.92 102.70
C LYS A 625 -67.63 16.78 104.18
N GLY A 626 -68.33 17.52 105.05
CA GLY A 626 -68.17 17.46 106.50
C GLY A 626 -68.46 16.06 107.08
N PRO A 627 -67.89 15.72 108.26
CA PRO A 627 -67.89 14.37 108.81
C PRO A 627 -69.30 13.89 109.24
N GLU A 628 -69.62 12.65 108.86
CA GLU A 628 -70.71 11.86 109.43
C GLU A 628 -70.54 11.72 110.96
N LYS A 629 -71.60 12.04 111.72
CA LYS A 629 -71.68 11.78 113.16
C LYS A 629 -72.06 10.31 113.41
N PRO A 630 -71.40 9.60 114.35
CA PRO A 630 -71.85 8.30 114.84
C PRO A 630 -73.14 8.42 115.65
N GLY A 631 -74.00 7.40 115.54
CA GLY A 631 -75.40 7.41 115.94
C GLY A 631 -75.72 7.44 117.44
N GLU A 632 -77.00 7.68 117.70
CA GLU A 632 -77.68 7.41 118.96
C GLU A 632 -78.79 6.41 118.63
N GLU A 633 -78.64 5.16 119.11
CA GLU A 633 -79.69 4.16 119.16
C GLU A 633 -80.78 4.62 120.15
N THR A 634 -82.05 4.35 119.84
CA THR A 634 -82.96 3.74 120.81
C THR A 634 -84.21 3.17 120.13
N GLU A 635 -84.34 1.85 120.32
CA GLU A 635 -85.57 1.10 120.61
C GLU A 635 -86.75 1.04 119.61
N LYS A 636 -86.93 -0.18 119.07
CA LYS A 636 -88.26 -0.80 118.91
C LYS A 636 -88.65 -1.47 120.22
N PRO A 637 -89.94 -1.49 120.59
CA PRO A 637 -90.65 -2.77 120.48
C PRO A 637 -92.15 -2.64 120.14
N GLY A 638 -92.71 -3.63 119.42
CA GLY A 638 -94.16 -3.81 119.22
C GLY A 638 -94.61 -3.69 117.78
#